data_AF-A0A2N1QV05-F1
#
_entry.id   AF-A0A2N1QV05-F1
#
_cell.length_a   1.000
_cell.length_b   1.000
_cell.length_c   1.000
_cell.angle_alpha   90.00
_cell.angle_beta   90.00
_cell.angle_gamma   90.00
#
_symmetry.space_group_name_H-M   'P 1'
#
loop_
_entity.id
_entity.type
_entity.pdbx_description
1 polymer ?
#
loop_
_entity_poly.entity_id
_entity_poly.type
_entity_poly.pdbx_seq_one_letter_code
_entity_poly.pdbx_strand_id
1 'polypeptide(L)'
;MGMDQADYKLFEWLRGYYPDADPQDLPKSLSGLRFAMKNENCHQKCPGIDKCPTHGYVMKPFRVGFGSSLVFTTAGEPCQRGTDERRQVQVQKTVAGCGVPEKYAECTFDNFNIFECDKKIHMALSLTQKCTQYGLSLLLGGPPGTGKTHLAISQIKQYLSNGKTALFMPVITLLDEIKRGFENNTSIATEDAVKNADFVVLDDLGTQYDTGWVSERLFSLIDYRYSHKLPITITTNACNLELLEKMAGSGSGFRIISRIKDTDFGHVMFLTGCKDYRGMRVQTKLAV
;
A
#
# COMPACT_ATOMS: atom_id res chain seq x y z
N MET A 1 -37.52 36.54 22.95
CA MET A 1 -37.69 35.13 23.36
C MET A 1 -36.40 34.70 24.02
N GLY A 2 -36.43 34.34 25.30
CA GLY A 2 -35.23 33.86 26.00
C GLY A 2 -34.90 32.45 25.55
N MET A 3 -33.62 32.18 25.26
CA MET A 3 -33.14 30.81 25.02
C MET A 3 -33.24 30.01 26.30
N ASP A 4 -33.67 28.75 26.20
CA ASP A 4 -33.64 27.84 27.35
C ASP A 4 -32.18 27.47 27.71
N GLN A 5 -31.98 26.87 28.88
CA GLN A 5 -30.65 26.52 29.37
C GLN A 5 -29.92 25.48 28.49
N ALA A 6 -30.67 24.65 27.74
CA ALA A 6 -30.10 23.65 26.86
C ALA A 6 -29.63 24.28 25.53
N ASP A 7 -30.36 25.25 25.01
CA ASP A 7 -30.03 26.01 23.83
C ASP A 7 -28.84 26.94 24.06
N TYR A 8 -28.72 27.53 25.26
CA TYR A 8 -27.53 28.30 25.64
C TYR A 8 -26.27 27.43 25.63
N LYS A 9 -26.33 26.22 26.20
CA LYS A 9 -25.19 25.27 26.18
C LYS A 9 -24.82 24.85 24.76
N LEU A 10 -25.82 24.60 23.91
CA LEU A 10 -25.60 24.28 22.50
C LEU A 10 -24.87 25.42 21.77
N PHE A 11 -25.28 26.65 22.06
CA PHE A 11 -24.71 27.82 21.43
C PHE A 11 -23.26 28.10 21.88
N GLU A 12 -22.95 27.91 23.16
CA GLU A 12 -21.57 27.98 23.66
C GLU A 12 -20.68 26.87 23.06
N TRP A 13 -21.23 25.66 22.87
CA TRP A 13 -20.55 24.60 22.14
C TRP A 13 -20.26 24.97 20.67
N LEU A 14 -21.23 25.58 19.96
CA LEU A 14 -21.02 26.09 18.61
C LEU A 14 -19.93 27.16 18.55
N ARG A 15 -19.87 28.07 19.54
CA ARG A 15 -18.81 29.09 19.64
C ARG A 15 -17.41 28.52 19.82
N GLY A 16 -17.29 27.31 20.36
CA GLY A 16 -16.03 26.58 20.40
C GLY A 16 -15.48 26.23 19.01
N TYR A 17 -16.37 26.05 18.01
CA TYR A 17 -15.99 25.79 16.61
C TYR A 17 -15.98 27.06 15.76
N TYR A 18 -16.92 27.97 16.00
CA TYR A 18 -17.14 29.20 15.25
C TYR A 18 -17.27 30.38 16.22
N PRO A 19 -16.16 31.05 16.59
CA PRO A 19 -16.19 32.15 17.57
C PRO A 19 -17.12 33.30 17.19
N ASP A 20 -17.40 33.47 15.89
CA ASP A 20 -18.28 34.46 15.30
C ASP A 20 -19.75 34.00 15.16
N ALA A 21 -20.12 32.85 15.75
CA ALA A 21 -21.49 32.33 15.66
C ALA A 21 -22.52 33.33 16.21
N ASP A 22 -23.56 33.59 15.41
CA ASP A 22 -24.72 34.42 15.78
C ASP A 22 -25.95 33.52 16.06
N PRO A 23 -26.78 33.79 17.08
CA PRO A 23 -28.02 33.03 17.30
C PRO A 23 -28.97 33.02 16.10
N GLN A 24 -28.90 34.00 15.20
CA GLN A 24 -29.68 34.06 13.96
C GLN A 24 -29.30 32.97 12.96
N ASP A 25 -28.08 32.43 13.05
CA ASP A 25 -27.60 31.34 12.19
C ASP A 25 -28.16 29.97 12.64
N LEU A 26 -28.90 29.91 13.75
CA LEU A 26 -29.46 28.65 14.24
C LEU A 26 -30.60 28.15 13.35
N PRO A 27 -30.60 26.85 12.97
CA PRO A 27 -31.69 26.28 12.21
C PRO A 27 -32.95 26.19 13.07
N LYS A 28 -34.11 26.15 12.41
CA LYS A 28 -35.41 25.94 13.08
C LYS A 28 -35.48 24.66 13.91
N SER A 29 -34.72 23.63 13.53
CA SER A 29 -34.61 22.36 14.27
C SER A 29 -33.19 22.15 14.75
N LEU A 30 -33.02 22.09 16.07
CA LEU A 30 -31.72 21.87 16.73
C LEU A 30 -31.39 20.40 16.94
N SER A 31 -32.23 19.47 16.49
CA SER A 31 -32.10 18.03 16.74
C SER A 31 -30.74 17.45 16.32
N GLY A 32 -30.29 17.74 15.10
CA GLY A 32 -28.98 17.31 14.59
C GLY A 32 -27.82 17.87 15.41
N LEU A 33 -27.85 19.18 15.71
CA LEU A 33 -26.82 19.85 16.49
C LEU A 33 -26.76 19.32 17.93
N ARG A 34 -27.91 19.09 18.57
CA ARG A 34 -28.00 18.45 19.90
C ARG A 34 -27.46 17.03 19.89
N PHE A 35 -27.72 16.27 18.82
CA PHE A 35 -27.15 14.93 18.64
C PHE A 35 -25.63 14.97 18.50
N ALA A 36 -25.10 15.89 17.67
CA ALA A 36 -23.66 16.08 17.50
C ALA A 36 -22.98 16.45 18.83
N MET A 37 -23.48 17.47 19.53
CA MET A 37 -22.95 17.90 20.83
C MET A 37 -22.96 16.77 21.87
N LYS A 38 -24.05 16.00 21.96
CA LYS A 38 -24.15 14.87 22.91
C LYS A 38 -23.13 13.76 22.61
N ASN A 39 -22.72 13.60 21.36
CA ASN A 39 -21.86 12.51 20.89
C ASN A 39 -20.46 12.97 20.45
N GLU A 40 -20.06 14.21 20.75
CA GLU A 40 -18.76 14.78 20.39
C GLU A 40 -17.59 13.88 20.85
N ASN A 41 -17.71 13.34 22.07
CA ASN A 41 -16.72 12.43 22.66
C ASN A 41 -17.09 10.95 22.51
N CYS A 42 -17.75 10.57 21.41
CA CYS A 42 -18.20 9.18 21.17
C CYS A 42 -17.06 8.14 21.25
N HIS A 43 -15.81 8.54 21.04
CA HIS A 43 -14.63 7.66 21.18
C HIS A 43 -14.48 7.08 22.59
N GLN A 44 -14.91 7.78 23.65
CA GLN A 44 -14.84 7.31 25.04
C GLN A 44 -15.85 6.20 25.37
N LYS A 45 -16.94 6.11 24.60
CA LYS A 45 -18.03 5.14 24.80
C LYS A 45 -18.40 4.47 23.47
N CYS A 46 -17.40 4.15 22.66
CA CYS A 46 -17.61 3.64 21.31
C CYS A 46 -18.15 2.19 21.37
N PRO A 47 -19.36 1.92 20.85
CA PRO A 47 -19.96 0.58 20.90
C PRO A 47 -19.41 -0.39 19.83
N GLY A 48 -18.42 0.05 19.03
CA GLY A 48 -17.94 -0.63 17.80
C GLY A 48 -18.63 -0.11 16.54
N ILE A 49 -18.03 -0.31 15.36
CA ILE A 49 -18.60 0.18 14.07
C ILE A 49 -19.98 -0.41 13.80
N ASP A 50 -20.17 -1.71 14.02
CA ASP A 50 -21.42 -2.41 13.70
C ASP A 50 -22.62 -1.85 14.47
N LYS A 51 -22.37 -1.22 15.63
CA LYS A 51 -23.38 -0.60 16.49
C LYS A 51 -23.25 0.92 16.55
N CYS A 52 -22.46 1.51 15.65
CA CYS A 52 -22.23 2.95 15.62
C CYS A 52 -23.47 3.66 15.07
N PRO A 53 -24.10 4.59 15.81
CA PRO A 53 -25.34 5.25 15.38
C PRO A 53 -25.15 6.12 14.12
N THR A 54 -23.91 6.48 13.81
CA THR A 54 -23.51 7.32 12.68
C THR A 54 -22.68 6.53 11.66
N HIS A 55 -22.60 5.20 11.76
CA HIS A 55 -21.93 4.32 10.80
C HIS A 55 -20.46 4.69 10.51
N GLY A 56 -19.72 5.07 11.56
CA GLY A 56 -18.30 5.38 11.47
C GLY A 56 -17.99 6.83 11.08
N TYR A 57 -18.89 7.77 11.39
CA TYR A 57 -18.69 9.21 11.26
C TYR A 57 -18.87 9.93 12.61
N VAL A 58 -18.11 10.99 12.85
CA VAL A 58 -18.31 11.92 13.98
C VAL A 58 -19.05 13.13 13.44
N MET A 59 -20.26 13.38 13.95
CA MET A 59 -21.05 14.54 13.54
C MET A 59 -20.52 15.80 14.20
N LYS A 60 -20.21 16.81 13.40
CA LYS A 60 -19.72 18.12 13.84
C LYS A 60 -20.63 19.24 13.33
N PRO A 61 -20.62 20.42 13.98
CA PRO A 61 -21.37 21.54 13.47
C PRO A 61 -20.71 22.06 12.18
N PHE A 62 -21.53 22.43 11.22
CA PHE A 62 -21.07 22.95 9.93
C PHE A 62 -21.97 24.11 9.51
N ARG A 63 -21.38 25.25 9.16
CA ARG A 63 -22.12 26.44 8.71
C ARG A 63 -22.20 26.48 7.20
N VAL A 64 -23.42 26.45 6.65
CA VAL A 64 -23.69 26.52 5.20
C VAL A 64 -24.29 27.87 4.83
N GLY A 65 -23.94 28.38 3.65
CA GLY A 65 -24.58 29.55 3.07
C GLY A 65 -25.83 29.19 2.28
N PHE A 66 -26.92 29.91 2.50
CA PHE A 66 -28.16 29.79 1.76
C PHE A 66 -28.62 31.19 1.29
N GLY A 67 -28.25 31.56 0.06
CA GLY A 67 -28.43 32.92 -0.43
C GLY A 67 -27.58 33.92 0.36
N SER A 68 -28.22 34.93 0.97
CA SER A 68 -27.57 35.92 1.84
C SER A 68 -27.53 35.53 3.32
N SER A 69 -28.05 34.36 3.70
CA SER A 69 -28.12 33.90 5.09
C SER A 69 -27.15 32.74 5.34
N LEU A 70 -26.60 32.69 6.55
CA LEU A 70 -25.83 31.56 7.05
C LEU A 70 -26.70 30.72 7.96
N VAL A 71 -26.59 29.40 7.88
CA VAL A 71 -27.34 28.48 8.74
C VAL A 71 -26.46 27.33 9.20
N PHE A 72 -26.51 26.99 10.49
CA PHE A 72 -25.85 25.81 11.04
C PHE A 72 -26.59 24.52 10.69
N THR A 73 -25.81 23.51 10.32
CA THR A 73 -26.22 22.13 10.14
C THR A 73 -25.16 21.20 10.76
N THR A 74 -25.27 19.90 10.54
CA THR A 74 -24.25 18.92 10.92
C THR A 74 -23.59 18.30 9.70
N ALA A 75 -22.28 18.14 9.73
CA ALA A 75 -21.51 17.36 8.76
C ALA A 75 -20.79 16.21 9.46
N GLY A 76 -20.72 15.05 8.79
CA GLY A 76 -20.00 13.89 9.31
C GLY A 76 -18.54 13.90 8.86
N GLU A 77 -17.62 13.84 9.82
CA GLU A 77 -16.20 13.56 9.54
C GLU A 77 -15.91 12.07 9.77
N PRO A 78 -15.06 11.42 8.97
CA PRO A 78 -14.70 10.02 9.19
C PRO A 78 -14.17 9.78 10.61
N CYS A 79 -14.73 8.81 11.32
CA CYS A 79 -14.22 8.38 12.62
C CYS A 79 -12.92 7.57 12.42
N GLN A 80 -11.90 7.84 13.22
CA GLN A 80 -10.60 7.15 13.14
C GLN A 80 -10.70 5.63 13.32
N ARG A 81 -11.46 5.17 14.32
CA ARG A 81 -11.75 3.73 14.47
C ARG A 81 -12.53 3.17 13.28
N GLY A 82 -13.45 3.99 12.76
CA GLY A 82 -14.16 3.82 11.49
C GLY A 82 -13.24 3.48 10.32
N THR A 83 -12.24 4.34 10.13
CA THR A 83 -11.24 4.21 9.07
C THR A 83 -10.29 3.04 9.33
N ASP A 84 -9.90 2.80 10.56
CA ASP A 84 -8.94 1.75 10.93
C ASP A 84 -9.54 0.34 10.75
N GLU A 85 -10.78 0.10 11.18
CA GLU A 85 -11.42 -1.21 10.98
C GLU A 85 -11.74 -1.45 9.48
N ARG A 86 -12.19 -0.42 8.74
CA ARG A 86 -12.36 -0.53 7.27
C ARG A 86 -11.04 -0.82 6.57
N ARG A 87 -9.97 -0.16 7.02
CA ARG A 87 -8.60 -0.40 6.56
C ARG A 87 -8.18 -1.83 6.89
N GLN A 88 -8.40 -2.33 8.10
CA GLN A 88 -8.07 -3.71 8.49
C GLN A 88 -8.84 -4.76 7.69
N VAL A 89 -10.15 -4.58 7.47
CA VAL A 89 -10.95 -5.49 6.63
C VAL A 89 -10.47 -5.48 5.18
N GLN A 90 -10.14 -4.29 4.65
CA GLN A 90 -9.55 -4.17 3.32
C GLN A 90 -8.18 -4.84 3.25
N VAL A 91 -7.31 -4.62 4.24
CA VAL A 91 -5.99 -5.26 4.37
C VAL A 91 -6.16 -6.78 4.37
N GLN A 92 -7.02 -7.34 5.22
CA GLN A 92 -7.22 -8.79 5.33
C GLN A 92 -7.71 -9.43 4.03
N LYS A 93 -8.68 -8.80 3.35
CA LYS A 93 -9.15 -9.26 2.03
C LYS A 93 -8.05 -9.19 0.98
N THR A 94 -7.19 -8.18 1.05
CA THR A 94 -6.11 -7.97 0.08
C THR A 94 -4.89 -8.86 0.38
N VAL A 95 -4.65 -9.24 1.65
CA VAL A 95 -3.60 -10.20 2.05
C VAL A 95 -3.89 -11.61 1.52
N ALA A 96 -5.14 -12.08 1.58
CA ALA A 96 -5.48 -13.41 1.06
C ALA A 96 -5.31 -13.51 -0.47
N GLY A 97 -5.44 -12.39 -1.18
CA GLY A 97 -5.32 -12.31 -2.64
C GLY A 97 -3.96 -11.82 -3.16
N CYS A 98 -3.00 -11.48 -2.28
CA CYS A 98 -1.75 -10.88 -2.72
C CYS A 98 -0.71 -11.89 -3.23
N GLY A 99 -0.98 -13.19 -3.20
CA GLY A 99 -0.11 -14.22 -3.75
C GLY A 99 1.15 -14.52 -2.93
N VAL A 100 1.32 -13.92 -1.74
CA VAL A 100 2.49 -14.15 -0.88
C VAL A 100 2.46 -15.57 -0.28
N PRO A 101 3.49 -16.41 -0.54
CA PRO A 101 3.58 -17.73 0.08
C PRO A 101 3.69 -17.69 1.61
N GLU A 102 3.11 -18.68 2.30
CA GLU A 102 3.11 -18.79 3.76
C GLU A 102 4.52 -18.75 4.39
N LYS A 103 5.53 -19.31 3.69
CA LYS A 103 6.94 -19.24 4.13
C LYS A 103 7.49 -17.81 4.29
N TYR A 104 6.83 -16.82 3.71
CA TYR A 104 7.17 -15.39 3.83
C TYR A 104 6.15 -14.61 4.69
N ALA A 105 5.19 -15.29 5.33
CA ALA A 105 4.14 -14.67 6.16
C ALA A 105 4.70 -13.79 7.28
N GLU A 106 5.91 -14.08 7.78
CA GLU A 106 6.55 -13.29 8.81
C GLU A 106 7.46 -12.18 8.28
N CYS A 107 7.87 -12.15 7.01
CA CYS A 107 8.81 -11.14 6.49
C CYS A 107 8.29 -9.69 6.63
N THR A 108 8.93 -8.86 7.45
CA THR A 108 8.62 -7.43 7.64
C THR A 108 9.90 -6.60 7.64
N PHE A 109 9.79 -5.28 7.50
CA PHE A 109 10.97 -4.42 7.65
C PHE A 109 11.60 -4.56 9.05
N ASP A 110 10.76 -4.69 10.08
CA ASP A 110 11.19 -4.74 11.49
C ASP A 110 11.93 -6.03 11.87
N ASN A 111 11.67 -7.14 11.16
CA ASN A 111 12.36 -8.41 11.40
C ASN A 111 13.39 -8.76 10.32
N PHE A 112 13.77 -7.77 9.51
CA PHE A 112 14.93 -7.82 8.64
C PHE A 112 16.24 -7.61 9.45
N ASN A 113 16.35 -8.29 10.60
CA ASN A 113 17.41 -8.08 11.61
C ASN A 113 18.68 -8.92 11.36
N ILE A 114 18.77 -9.61 10.22
CA ILE A 114 19.79 -10.66 10.00
C ILE A 114 21.11 -10.08 9.46
N PHE A 115 21.25 -8.75 9.39
CA PHE A 115 22.23 -8.14 8.50
C PHE A 115 22.97 -6.94 9.11
N GLU A 116 23.02 -6.84 10.45
CA GLU A 116 23.56 -5.66 11.16
C GLU A 116 25.00 -5.29 10.77
N CYS A 117 25.78 -6.21 10.21
CA CYS A 117 27.19 -5.99 9.88
C CYS A 117 27.46 -5.64 8.40
N ASP A 118 26.50 -5.81 7.48
CA ASP A 118 26.74 -5.58 6.05
C ASP A 118 26.14 -4.24 5.59
N LYS A 119 27.04 -3.28 5.34
CA LYS A 119 26.67 -1.93 4.87
C LYS A 119 25.80 -1.96 3.61
N LYS A 120 26.01 -2.92 2.70
CA LYS A 120 25.18 -3.02 1.48
C LYS A 120 23.76 -3.45 1.81
N ILE A 121 23.59 -4.36 2.77
CA ILE A 121 22.25 -4.80 3.17
C ILE A 121 21.50 -3.68 3.88
N HIS A 122 22.16 -2.92 4.76
CA HIS A 122 21.58 -1.72 5.38
C HIS A 122 21.16 -0.67 4.36
N MET A 123 22.00 -0.44 3.35
CA MET A 123 21.67 0.46 2.25
C MET A 123 20.47 -0.05 1.44
N ALA A 124 20.36 -1.37 1.23
CA ALA A 124 19.21 -1.95 0.53
C ALA A 124 17.92 -1.85 1.32
N LEU A 125 17.96 -2.08 2.63
CA LEU A 125 16.82 -1.83 3.52
C LEU A 125 16.37 -0.37 3.43
N SER A 126 17.31 0.56 3.60
CA SER A 126 17.05 2.00 3.56
C SER A 126 16.47 2.45 2.22
N LEU A 127 17.03 1.96 1.11
CA LEU A 127 16.55 2.25 -0.23
C LEU A 127 15.14 1.69 -0.45
N THR A 128 14.90 0.45 -0.02
CA THR A 128 13.59 -0.20 -0.14
C THR A 128 12.51 0.56 0.62
N GLN A 129 12.81 1.01 1.84
CA GLN A 129 11.90 1.84 2.63
C GLN A 129 11.58 3.16 1.93
N LYS A 130 12.60 3.85 1.39
CA LYS A 130 12.40 5.09 0.63
C LYS A 130 11.57 4.87 -0.62
N CYS A 131 11.88 3.85 -1.43
CA CYS A 131 11.10 3.50 -2.62
C CYS A 131 9.62 3.27 -2.26
N THR A 132 9.37 2.57 -1.16
CA THR A 132 8.01 2.31 -0.65
C THR A 132 7.30 3.59 -0.22
N GLN A 133 7.99 4.49 0.47
CA GLN A 133 7.43 5.74 0.95
C GLN A 133 7.08 6.69 -0.21
N TYR A 134 7.95 6.79 -1.21
CA TYR A 134 7.80 7.71 -2.34
C TYR A 134 7.07 7.11 -3.54
N GLY A 135 6.71 5.82 -3.49
CA GLY A 135 6.05 5.14 -4.61
C GLY A 135 6.96 4.95 -5.81
N LEU A 136 8.25 4.70 -5.59
CA LEU A 136 9.24 4.44 -6.63
C LEU A 136 9.44 2.93 -6.82
N SER A 137 9.74 2.55 -8.05
CA SER A 137 10.10 1.20 -8.43
C SER A 137 11.50 0.84 -7.95
N LEU A 138 11.76 -0.46 -7.82
CA LEU A 138 13.03 -0.97 -7.32
C LEU A 138 13.42 -2.27 -7.99
N LEU A 139 14.66 -2.39 -8.44
CA LEU A 139 15.24 -3.68 -8.82
C LEU A 139 16.31 -4.10 -7.82
N LEU A 140 16.13 -5.28 -7.25
CA LEU A 140 17.07 -5.93 -6.36
C LEU A 140 17.72 -7.10 -7.09
N GLY A 141 19.01 -6.97 -7.40
CA GLY A 141 19.82 -8.03 -8.00
C GLY A 141 20.83 -8.61 -7.03
N GLY A 142 21.31 -9.82 -7.27
CA GLY A 142 22.44 -10.41 -6.57
C GLY A 142 22.26 -11.89 -6.26
N PRO A 143 23.21 -12.53 -5.55
CA PRO A 143 23.15 -13.94 -5.21
C PRO A 143 21.88 -14.34 -4.42
N PRO A 144 21.47 -15.62 -4.45
CA PRO A 144 20.41 -16.13 -3.58
C PRO A 144 20.76 -15.95 -2.10
N GLY A 145 19.74 -15.87 -1.24
CA GLY A 145 19.94 -15.80 0.21
C GLY A 145 20.37 -14.44 0.77
N THR A 146 20.42 -13.40 -0.07
CA THR A 146 20.80 -12.02 0.31
C THR A 146 19.64 -11.15 0.81
N GLY A 147 18.41 -11.68 0.87
CA GLY A 147 17.25 -10.96 1.44
C GLY A 147 16.37 -10.18 0.46
N LYS A 148 16.62 -10.26 -0.86
CA LYS A 148 15.84 -9.56 -1.90
C LYS A 148 14.33 -9.77 -1.80
N THR A 149 13.89 -11.03 -1.80
CA THR A 149 12.48 -11.40 -1.69
C THR A 149 11.89 -10.98 -0.34
N HIS A 150 12.66 -11.03 0.75
CA HIS A 150 12.19 -10.54 2.05
C HIS A 150 11.87 -9.04 1.94
N LEU A 151 12.81 -8.22 1.47
CA LEU A 151 12.61 -6.79 1.29
C LEU A 151 11.38 -6.49 0.43
N ALA A 152 11.22 -7.18 -0.69
CA ALA A 152 10.06 -7.03 -1.57
C ALA A 152 8.73 -7.39 -0.88
N ILE A 153 8.69 -8.47 -0.09
CA ILE A 153 7.51 -8.85 0.71
C ILE A 153 7.21 -7.82 1.80
N SER A 154 8.23 -7.24 2.42
CA SER A 154 8.04 -6.16 3.40
C SER A 154 7.36 -4.94 2.77
N GLN A 155 7.66 -4.64 1.49
CA GLN A 155 6.93 -3.60 0.74
C GLN A 155 5.48 -3.99 0.53
N ILE A 156 5.19 -5.22 0.08
CA ILE A 156 3.81 -5.71 -0.09
C ILE A 156 3.02 -5.45 1.20
N LYS A 157 3.54 -5.89 2.34
CA LYS A 157 2.87 -5.69 3.63
C LYS A 157 2.69 -4.22 3.99
N GLN A 158 3.66 -3.36 3.70
CA GLN A 158 3.53 -1.92 3.93
C GLN A 158 2.40 -1.33 3.07
N TYR A 159 2.30 -1.68 1.79
CA TYR A 159 1.21 -1.23 0.91
C TYR A 159 -0.15 -1.72 1.39
N LEU A 160 -0.25 -3.03 1.70
CA LEU A 160 -1.47 -3.63 2.25
C LEU A 160 -1.88 -2.92 3.54
N SER A 161 -0.93 -2.71 4.46
CA SER A 161 -1.16 -2.00 5.72
C SER A 161 -1.69 -0.59 5.50
N ASN A 162 -1.39 0.04 4.36
CA ASN A 162 -1.88 1.36 3.94
C ASN A 162 -3.22 1.34 3.20
N GLY A 163 -3.90 0.18 3.15
CA GLY A 163 -5.17 0.01 2.45
C GLY A 163 -5.02 0.00 0.92
N LYS A 164 -3.79 -0.13 0.41
CA LYS A 164 -3.50 -0.21 -1.02
C LYS A 164 -3.47 -1.67 -1.48
N THR A 165 -3.76 -1.88 -2.76
CA THR A 165 -3.64 -3.18 -3.41
C THR A 165 -2.18 -3.51 -3.68
N ALA A 166 -1.78 -4.76 -3.42
CA ALA A 166 -0.42 -5.21 -3.65
C ALA A 166 -0.41 -6.68 -4.10
N LEU A 167 0.41 -7.02 -5.08
CA LEU A 167 0.51 -8.37 -5.63
C LEU A 167 1.95 -8.87 -5.63
N PHE A 168 2.16 -10.08 -5.15
CA PHE A 168 3.40 -10.83 -5.26
C PHE A 168 3.21 -11.93 -6.30
N MET A 169 4.04 -11.89 -7.35
CA MET A 169 3.98 -12.85 -8.45
C MET A 169 5.40 -13.35 -8.76
N PRO A 170 5.69 -14.63 -8.55
CA PRO A 170 6.85 -15.25 -9.17
C PRO A 170 6.74 -15.12 -10.69
N VAL A 171 7.82 -14.71 -11.37
CA VAL A 171 7.80 -14.46 -12.82
C VAL A 171 7.36 -15.70 -13.61
N ILE A 172 7.80 -16.90 -13.20
CA ILE A 172 7.38 -18.16 -13.85
C ILE A 172 5.86 -18.36 -13.71
N THR A 173 5.31 -18.18 -12.50
CA THR A 173 3.87 -18.33 -12.25
C THR A 173 3.06 -17.33 -13.07
N LEU A 174 3.49 -16.07 -13.15
CA LEU A 174 2.85 -15.06 -13.99
C LEU A 174 2.77 -15.48 -15.45
N LEU A 175 3.89 -15.96 -16.01
CA LEU A 175 3.95 -16.37 -17.41
C LEU A 175 3.09 -17.61 -17.68
N ASP A 176 3.07 -18.57 -16.76
CA ASP A 176 2.24 -19.77 -16.87
C ASP A 176 0.74 -19.44 -16.80
N GLU A 177 0.34 -18.52 -15.91
CA GLU A 177 -1.04 -18.04 -15.83
C GLU A 177 -1.47 -17.30 -17.10
N ILE A 178 -0.60 -16.43 -17.63
CA ILE A 178 -0.86 -15.73 -18.89
C ILE A 178 -1.04 -16.75 -20.03
N LYS A 179 -0.15 -17.75 -20.14
CA LYS A 179 -0.25 -18.82 -21.15
C LYS A 179 -1.56 -19.59 -21.04
N ARG A 180 -1.90 -20.09 -19.85
CA ARG A 180 -3.16 -20.82 -19.58
C ARG A 180 -4.39 -19.98 -19.88
N GLY A 181 -4.32 -18.68 -19.60
CA GLY A 181 -5.42 -17.77 -19.86
C GLY A 181 -5.71 -17.60 -21.36
N PHE A 182 -4.74 -17.76 -22.25
CA PHE A 182 -4.98 -17.77 -23.69
C PHE A 182 -5.74 -19.02 -24.14
N GLU A 183 -5.54 -20.16 -23.45
CA GLU A 183 -6.25 -21.41 -23.73
C GLU A 183 -7.71 -21.36 -23.24
N ASN A 184 -7.96 -20.66 -22.13
CA ASN A 184 -9.28 -20.59 -21.47
C ASN A 184 -10.04 -19.27 -21.68
N ASN A 185 -9.53 -18.35 -22.51
CA ASN A 185 -10.08 -17.01 -22.73
C ASN A 185 -10.16 -16.12 -21.46
N THR A 186 -9.29 -16.37 -20.47
CA THR A 186 -9.21 -15.66 -19.18
C THR A 186 -7.86 -14.95 -18.94
N SER A 187 -6.94 -14.92 -19.92
CA SER A 187 -5.60 -14.30 -19.78
C SER A 187 -5.63 -12.84 -19.37
N ILE A 188 -6.71 -12.15 -19.73
CA ILE A 188 -6.94 -10.74 -19.42
C ILE A 188 -6.96 -10.49 -17.90
N ALA A 189 -7.48 -11.43 -17.10
CA ALA A 189 -7.65 -11.21 -15.66
C ALA A 189 -6.31 -11.08 -14.89
N THR A 190 -5.33 -11.95 -15.16
CA THR A 190 -4.02 -11.89 -14.49
C THR A 190 -3.22 -10.67 -14.94
N GLU A 191 -3.20 -10.37 -16.24
CA GLU A 191 -2.52 -9.18 -16.74
C GLU A 191 -3.14 -7.90 -16.19
N ASP A 192 -4.47 -7.80 -16.15
CA ASP A 192 -5.17 -6.65 -15.61
C ASP A 192 -4.95 -6.49 -14.11
N ALA A 193 -4.87 -7.59 -13.35
CA ALA A 193 -4.51 -7.53 -11.94
C ALA A 193 -3.11 -6.92 -11.74
N VAL A 194 -2.13 -7.36 -12.53
CA VAL A 194 -0.76 -6.83 -12.49
C VAL A 194 -0.68 -5.38 -12.98
N LYS A 195 -1.47 -4.99 -13.98
CA LYS A 195 -1.51 -3.61 -14.49
C LYS A 195 -2.14 -2.65 -13.48
N ASN A 196 -3.24 -3.05 -12.83
CA ASN A 196 -4.08 -2.15 -12.03
C ASN A 196 -3.74 -2.12 -10.53
N ALA A 197 -2.96 -3.07 -10.01
CA ALA A 197 -2.56 -3.03 -8.60
C ALA A 197 -1.68 -1.81 -8.27
N ASP A 198 -1.88 -1.21 -7.10
CA ASP A 198 -1.10 -0.04 -6.63
C ASP A 198 0.39 -0.38 -6.50
N PHE A 199 0.71 -1.64 -6.21
CA PHE A 199 2.08 -2.14 -6.12
C PHE A 199 2.19 -3.60 -6.56
N VAL A 200 3.29 -3.93 -7.23
CA VAL A 200 3.57 -5.30 -7.68
C VAL A 200 5.00 -5.68 -7.33
N VAL A 201 5.19 -6.91 -6.86
CA VAL A 201 6.48 -7.59 -6.79
C VAL A 201 6.52 -8.67 -7.86
N LEU A 202 7.50 -8.59 -8.76
CA LEU A 202 7.89 -9.68 -9.65
C LEU A 202 9.12 -10.38 -9.09
N ASP A 203 8.96 -11.60 -8.59
CA ASP A 203 10.03 -12.34 -7.93
C ASP A 203 10.76 -13.27 -8.92
N ASP A 204 12.08 -13.36 -8.76
CA ASP A 204 12.99 -14.23 -9.52
C ASP A 204 12.97 -14.00 -11.05
N LEU A 205 13.08 -12.74 -11.49
CA LEU A 205 13.32 -12.44 -12.90
C LEU A 205 14.67 -13.01 -13.36
N GLY A 206 14.65 -13.79 -14.44
CA GLY A 206 15.81 -14.40 -15.08
C GLY A 206 15.90 -15.92 -14.96
N THR A 207 14.95 -16.58 -14.30
CA THR A 207 14.88 -18.05 -14.20
C THR A 207 14.00 -18.70 -15.27
N GLN A 208 13.35 -17.90 -16.12
CA GLN A 208 12.49 -18.33 -17.21
C GLN A 208 13.28 -18.76 -18.47
N TYR A 209 12.71 -19.66 -19.27
CA TYR A 209 13.24 -19.99 -20.61
C TYR A 209 12.99 -18.82 -21.58
N ASP A 210 14.05 -18.33 -22.24
CA ASP A 210 13.98 -17.21 -23.19
C ASP A 210 13.37 -17.65 -24.52
N THR A 211 12.07 -17.40 -24.70
CA THR A 211 11.35 -17.73 -25.94
C THR A 211 10.94 -16.48 -26.74
N GLY A 212 11.55 -15.31 -26.50
CA GLY A 212 11.17 -14.03 -27.13
C GLY A 212 9.82 -13.48 -26.63
N TRP A 213 8.75 -14.27 -26.76
CA TRP A 213 7.41 -13.98 -26.23
C TRP A 213 7.43 -13.58 -24.75
N VAL A 214 8.20 -14.30 -23.93
CA VAL A 214 8.33 -14.01 -22.50
C VAL A 214 8.89 -12.61 -22.27
N SER A 215 9.95 -12.25 -22.98
CA SER A 215 10.61 -10.95 -22.87
C SER A 215 9.67 -9.80 -23.29
N GLU A 216 8.86 -10.02 -24.33
CA GLU A 216 7.88 -9.04 -24.81
C GLU A 216 6.73 -8.84 -23.81
N ARG A 217 6.20 -9.93 -23.23
CA ARG A 217 5.12 -9.83 -22.23
C ARG A 217 5.59 -9.11 -20.97
N LEU A 218 6.76 -9.46 -20.44
CA LEU A 218 7.34 -8.78 -19.29
C LEU A 218 7.59 -7.30 -19.58
N PHE A 219 8.14 -6.98 -20.76
CA PHE A 219 8.32 -5.60 -21.18
C PHE A 219 6.99 -4.85 -21.26
N SER A 220 5.96 -5.43 -21.85
CA SER A 220 4.64 -4.79 -21.96
C SER A 220 4.04 -4.44 -20.59
N LEU A 221 4.13 -5.35 -19.61
CA LEU A 221 3.65 -5.09 -18.25
C LEU A 221 4.44 -3.98 -17.55
N ILE A 222 5.77 -4.00 -17.68
CA ILE A 222 6.66 -3.01 -17.07
C ILE A 222 6.48 -1.64 -17.71
N ASP A 223 6.34 -1.57 -19.04
CA ASP A 223 6.13 -0.33 -19.78
C ASP A 223 4.76 0.29 -19.48
N TYR A 224 3.71 -0.53 -19.30
CA TYR A 224 2.42 -0.05 -18.81
C TYR A 224 2.55 0.60 -17.43
N ARG A 225 3.16 -0.09 -16.46
CA ARG A 225 3.32 0.43 -15.09
C ARG A 225 4.21 1.68 -15.07
N TYR A 226 5.25 1.70 -15.88
CA TYR A 226 6.12 2.87 -16.09
C TYR A 226 5.32 4.09 -16.58
N SER A 227 4.56 3.92 -17.67
CA SER A 227 3.76 5.02 -18.25
C SER A 227 2.67 5.56 -17.31
N HIS A 228 2.17 4.72 -16.40
CA HIS A 228 1.15 5.10 -15.41
C HIS A 228 1.73 5.45 -14.04
N LYS A 229 3.07 5.51 -13.88
CA LYS A 229 3.76 5.77 -12.61
C LYS A 229 3.32 4.85 -11.47
N LEU A 230 3.06 3.58 -11.79
CA LEU A 230 2.70 2.55 -10.81
C LEU A 230 3.96 1.80 -10.36
N PRO A 231 4.31 1.82 -9.06
CA PRO A 231 5.56 1.24 -8.58
C PRO A 231 5.59 -0.28 -8.72
N ILE A 232 6.75 -0.80 -9.10
CA ILE A 232 7.01 -2.23 -9.23
C ILE A 232 8.37 -2.56 -8.61
N THR A 233 8.43 -3.64 -7.84
CA THR A 233 9.70 -4.20 -7.36
C THR A 233 10.01 -5.50 -8.09
N ILE A 234 11.23 -5.62 -8.59
CA ILE A 234 11.69 -6.80 -9.30
C ILE A 234 12.88 -7.38 -8.55
N THR A 235 12.84 -8.68 -8.26
CA THR A 235 14.00 -9.41 -7.73
C THR A 235 14.64 -10.24 -8.85
N THR A 236 15.96 -10.37 -8.83
CA THR A 236 16.70 -11.16 -9.82
C THR A 236 17.98 -11.73 -9.22
N ASN A 237 18.45 -12.86 -9.76
CA ASN A 237 19.76 -13.42 -9.43
C ASN A 237 20.91 -12.80 -10.25
N ALA A 238 20.61 -11.86 -11.16
CA ALA A 238 21.62 -11.08 -11.86
C ALA A 238 22.47 -10.26 -10.88
N CYS A 239 23.80 -10.36 -11.00
CA CYS A 239 24.76 -9.65 -10.17
C CYS A 239 25.22 -8.31 -10.76
N ASN A 240 24.85 -8.02 -12.00
CA ASN A 240 25.12 -6.76 -12.67
C ASN A 240 24.09 -6.54 -13.79
N LEU A 241 24.16 -5.37 -14.43
CA LEU A 241 23.23 -4.97 -15.49
C LEU A 241 23.36 -5.81 -16.75
N GLU A 242 24.59 -6.20 -17.13
CA GLU A 242 24.82 -7.00 -18.33
C GLU A 242 24.20 -8.39 -18.21
N LEU A 243 24.35 -9.03 -17.06
CA LEU A 243 23.74 -10.32 -16.76
C LEU A 243 22.21 -10.19 -16.68
N LEU A 244 21.71 -9.10 -16.11
CA LEU A 244 20.28 -8.83 -16.08
C LEU A 244 19.71 -8.68 -17.50
N GLU A 245 20.41 -7.97 -18.38
CA GLU A 245 19.99 -7.78 -19.77
C GLU A 245 19.89 -9.12 -20.51
N LYS A 246 20.90 -9.98 -20.34
CA LYS A 246 20.91 -11.34 -20.86
C LYS A 246 19.76 -12.18 -20.29
N MET A 247 19.53 -12.10 -18.98
CA MET A 247 18.48 -12.86 -18.27
C MET A 247 17.06 -12.39 -18.59
N ALA A 248 16.88 -11.10 -18.89
CA ALA A 248 15.58 -10.51 -19.23
C ALA A 248 15.18 -10.74 -20.70
N GLY A 249 16.08 -11.31 -21.51
CA GLY A 249 15.84 -11.75 -22.88
C GLY A 249 16.49 -10.84 -23.92
N SER A 250 17.01 -11.47 -24.98
CA SER A 250 17.96 -10.88 -25.94
C SER A 250 17.44 -9.66 -26.76
N GLY A 251 16.13 -9.37 -26.73
CA GLY A 251 15.52 -8.24 -27.47
C GLY A 251 14.83 -7.18 -26.61
N SER A 252 14.42 -7.52 -25.39
CA SER A 252 13.62 -6.62 -24.53
C SER A 252 14.30 -6.28 -23.20
N GLY A 253 15.36 -7.01 -22.81
CA GLY A 253 16.06 -6.81 -21.54
C GLY A 253 16.58 -5.38 -21.37
N PHE A 254 17.17 -4.80 -22.42
CA PHE A 254 17.64 -3.41 -22.38
C PHE A 254 16.51 -2.40 -22.15
N ARG A 255 15.30 -2.68 -22.68
CA ARG A 255 14.13 -1.81 -22.55
C ARG A 255 13.58 -1.85 -21.13
N ILE A 256 13.49 -3.04 -20.54
CA ILE A 256 13.10 -3.23 -19.13
C ILE A 256 14.07 -2.47 -18.23
N ILE A 257 15.38 -2.65 -18.45
CA ILE A 257 16.42 -1.96 -17.69
C ILE A 257 16.31 -0.45 -17.86
N SER A 258 16.05 0.04 -19.07
CA SER A 258 15.89 1.46 -19.36
C SER A 258 14.74 2.09 -18.57
N ARG A 259 13.60 1.40 -18.41
CA ARG A 259 12.47 1.91 -17.62
C ARG A 259 12.79 1.99 -16.14
N ILE A 260 13.43 0.96 -15.60
CA ILE A 260 13.71 0.87 -14.17
C ILE A 260 14.84 1.82 -13.73
N LYS A 261 15.78 2.12 -14.65
CA LYS A 261 16.88 3.06 -14.40
C LYS A 261 16.47 4.53 -14.45
N ASP A 262 15.30 4.84 -14.98
CA ASP A 262 14.79 6.21 -14.91
C ASP A 262 14.63 6.59 -13.43
N THR A 263 15.41 7.57 -12.98
CA THR A 263 15.47 7.98 -11.58
C THR A 263 14.17 8.59 -11.08
N ASP A 264 13.33 9.09 -12.00
CA ASP A 264 12.00 9.61 -11.66
C ASP A 264 10.99 8.46 -11.45
N PHE A 265 11.34 7.24 -11.89
CA PHE A 265 10.52 6.05 -11.75
C PHE A 265 11.04 5.05 -10.73
N GLY A 266 12.37 4.83 -10.64
CA GLY A 266 12.91 3.81 -9.77
C GLY A 266 14.43 3.77 -9.62
N HIS A 267 14.87 2.76 -8.86
CA HIS A 267 16.28 2.55 -8.54
C HIS A 267 16.70 1.10 -8.78
N VAL A 268 18.00 0.89 -9.01
CA VAL A 268 18.60 -0.43 -9.17
C VAL A 268 19.67 -0.63 -8.11
N MET A 269 19.64 -1.78 -7.43
CA MET A 269 20.64 -2.13 -6.43
C MET A 269 21.04 -3.60 -6.55
N PHE A 270 22.36 -3.83 -6.57
CA PHE A 270 22.94 -5.17 -6.58
C PHE A 270 23.60 -5.50 -5.24
N LEU A 271 23.15 -6.59 -4.62
CA LEU A 271 23.66 -7.17 -3.38
C LEU A 271 24.86 -8.10 -3.61
N THR A 272 25.75 -7.73 -4.53
CA THR A 272 26.95 -8.55 -4.83
C THR A 272 27.92 -8.57 -3.65
N GLY A 273 28.51 -9.74 -3.39
CA GLY A 273 29.44 -9.94 -2.29
C GLY A 273 28.78 -10.01 -0.90
N CYS A 274 27.45 -9.91 -0.81
CA CYS A 274 26.71 -10.20 0.40
C CYS A 274 26.68 -11.72 0.65
N LYS A 275 26.75 -12.15 1.91
CA LYS A 275 26.71 -13.57 2.29
C LYS A 275 25.32 -14.18 2.04
N ASP A 276 25.24 -15.50 1.95
CA ASP A 276 23.95 -16.20 2.07
C ASP A 276 23.60 -16.34 3.56
N TYR A 277 22.46 -15.76 3.95
CA TYR A 277 22.03 -15.71 5.34
C TYR A 277 20.95 -16.76 5.69
N ARG A 278 20.57 -17.63 4.75
CA ARG A 278 19.58 -18.69 5.00
C ARG A 278 20.06 -19.66 6.09
N GLY A 279 21.37 -19.93 6.16
CA GLY A 279 21.99 -20.77 7.20
C GLY A 279 22.07 -20.11 8.58
N MET A 280 22.10 -18.76 8.65
CA MET A 280 22.22 -18.03 9.91
C MET A 280 20.88 -17.92 10.66
N ARG A 281 19.74 -17.94 9.93
CA ARG A 281 18.38 -17.99 10.53
C ARG A 281 18.12 -19.24 11.36
N VAL A 282 18.78 -20.36 11.04
CA VAL A 282 18.53 -21.66 11.68
C VAL A 282 19.19 -21.74 13.06
N GLN A 283 20.37 -21.12 13.23
CA GLN A 283 21.08 -21.14 14.51
C GLN A 283 20.33 -20.39 15.62
N THR A 284 19.59 -19.31 15.30
CA THR A 284 18.80 -18.58 16.30
C THR A 284 17.55 -19.34 16.75
N LYS A 285 16.99 -20.22 15.92
CA LYS A 285 15.83 -21.07 16.30
C LYS A 285 16.21 -22.33 17.06
N LEU A 286 17.45 -22.82 16.93
CA LEU A 286 17.97 -23.98 17.65
C LEU A 286 18.71 -23.61 18.94
N ALA A 287 18.89 -22.31 19.21
CA ALA A 287 19.55 -21.80 20.41
C ALA A 287 18.56 -21.39 21.53
N VAL A 288 17.30 -21.82 21.43
CA VAL A 288 16.24 -21.62 22.44
C VAL A 288 15.85 -22.97 23.03
#